data_AF-A0A2M8TG26-F1
#
_entry.id   AF-A0A2M8TG26-F1
#
_cell.length_a   1.000
_cell.length_b   1.000
_cell.length_c   1.000
_cell.angle_alpha   90.00
_cell.angle_beta   90.00
_cell.angle_gamma   90.00
#
_symmetry.space_group_name_H-M   'P 1'
#
loop_
_entity.id
_entity.type
_entity.pdbx_description
1 polymer ?
#
loop_
_entity_poly.entity_id
_entity_poly.type
_entity_poly.pdbx_seq_one_letter_code
_entity_poly.pdbx_strand_id
1 'polypeptide(L)' 'MPKKESYETMMKELENIVSSMENEELTLDDTMKNYEDGVKLCNKLYKILNKAEGKIKILTQEGEEDFNKAGDLNEQ' A
#
# COMPACT_ATOMS: atom_id res chain seq x y z
N MET A 1 16.18 1.55 16.96
CA MET A 1 14.83 2.12 16.73
C MET A 1 14.04 1.10 15.92
N PRO A 2 12.80 0.75 16.29
CA PRO A 2 12.01 -0.18 15.49
C PRO A 2 11.77 0.44 14.12
N LYS A 3 12.22 -0.22 13.05
CA LYS A 3 11.91 0.20 11.68
C LYS A 3 10.40 0.17 11.54
N LYS A 4 9.80 1.34 11.32
CA LYS A 4 8.40 1.42 10.92
C LYS A 4 8.27 0.61 9.63
N GLU A 5 7.46 -0.45 9.64
CA GLU A 5 7.20 -1.26 8.44
C GLU A 5 6.71 -0.32 7.32
N SER A 6 7.47 -0.23 6.22
CA SER A 6 7.08 0.56 5.05
C SER A 6 6.09 -0.22 4.19
N TYR A 7 5.33 0.47 3.34
CA TYR A 7 4.39 -0.18 2.41
C TYR A 7 5.12 -1.21 1.55
N GLU A 8 6.28 -0.85 1.02
CA GLU A 8 7.14 -1.68 0.18
C GLU A 8 7.66 -2.91 0.93
N THR A 9 8.00 -2.74 2.22
CA THR A 9 8.46 -3.85 3.07
C THR A 9 7.33 -4.85 3.30
N MET A 10 6.13 -4.37 3.64
CA MET A 10 4.95 -5.23 3.82
C MET A 10 4.51 -5.89 2.51
N MET A 11 4.62 -5.19 1.38
CA MET A 11 4.30 -5.78 0.08
C MET A 11 5.25 -6.94 -0.25
N LYS A 12 6.55 -6.74 0.00
CA LYS A 12 7.56 -7.79 -0.17
C LYS A 12 7.33 -8.99 0.74
N GLU A 13 6.89 -8.76 1.97
CA GLU A 13 6.49 -9.84 2.88
C GLU A 13 5.29 -10.62 2.34
N LEU A 14 4.29 -9.93 1.77
CA LEU A 14 3.12 -10.57 1.16
C LEU A 14 3.52 -11.43 -0.05
N GLU A 15 4.40 -10.93 -0.90
CA GLU A 15 4.95 -11.69 -2.04
C GLU A 15 5.66 -12.97 -1.57
N ASN A 16 6.43 -12.89 -0.48
CA ASN A 16 7.09 -14.06 0.10
C ASN A 16 6.09 -15.09 0.66
N ILE A 17 4.99 -14.63 1.28
CA ILE A 17 3.92 -15.51 1.76
C ILE A 17 3.24 -16.21 0.59
N VAL A 18 2.93 -15.49 -0.48
CA VAL A 18 2.31 -16.09 -1.67
C VAL A 18 3.26 -17.11 -2.30
N SER A 19 4.54 -16.76 -2.45
CA SER A 19 5.55 -17.68 -3.00
C SER A 19 5.75 -18.92 -2.12
N SER A 20 5.66 -18.80 -0.79
CA SER A 20 5.75 -19.97 0.08
C SER A 20 4.53 -20.89 -0.04
N MET A 21 3.34 -20.35 -0.33
CA MET A 21 2.13 -21.14 -0.58
C MET A 21 2.14 -21.88 -1.92
N GLU A 22 3.04 -21.54 -2.85
CA GLU A 22 3.22 -22.25 -4.13
C GLU A 22 4.06 -23.54 -3.97
N ASN A 23 4.63 -23.79 -2.80
CA ASN A 23 5.40 -25.00 -2.53
C ASN A 23 4.48 -26.21 -2.30
N GLU A 24 4.61 -27.25 -3.13
CA GLU A 24 3.81 -28.48 -3.06
C GLU A 24 4.07 -29.31 -1.78
N GLU A 25 5.16 -29.06 -1.06
CA GLU A 25 5.51 -29.75 0.20
C GLU A 25 4.91 -29.08 1.45
N LEU A 26 4.10 -28.02 1.30
CA LEU A 26 3.53 -27.32 2.44
C LEU A 26 2.48 -28.18 3.17
N THR A 27 2.55 -28.22 4.50
CA THR A 27 1.53 -28.87 5.30
C THR A 27 0.24 -28.04 5.32
N LEU A 28 -0.88 -28.68 5.69
CA LEU A 28 -2.16 -27.98 5.85
C LEU A 28 -2.06 -26.88 6.91
N ASP A 29 -1.42 -27.16 8.04
CA ASP A 29 -1.26 -26.19 9.14
C ASP A 29 -0.42 -24.98 8.70
N ASP A 30 0.67 -25.22 7.96
CA ASP A 30 1.49 -24.15 7.40
C ASP A 30 0.73 -23.32 6.36
N THR A 31 -0.09 -23.97 5.53
CA THR A 31 -0.95 -23.31 4.55
C THR A 31 -1.95 -22.38 5.25
N MET A 32 -2.60 -22.88 6.30
CA MET A 32 -3.56 -22.11 7.08
C MET A 32 -2.90 -20.91 7.77
N LYS A 33 -1.68 -21.10 8.31
CA LYS A 33 -0.91 -20.01 8.92
C LYS A 33 -0.51 -18.95 7.90
N ASN A 34 0.03 -19.35 6.75
CA ASN A 34 0.41 -18.43 5.68
C ASN A 34 -0.81 -17.64 5.16
N TYR A 35 -1.96 -18.30 5.03
CA TYR A 35 -3.21 -17.63 4.67
C TYR A 35 -3.61 -16.56 5.70
N GLU A 36 -3.61 -16.90 6.99
CA GLU A 36 -3.97 -15.96 8.06
C GLU A 36 -3.01 -14.76 8.09
N ASP A 37 -1.71 -15.01 7.98
CA ASP A 37 -0.66 -13.98 7.96
C ASP A 37 -0.81 -13.08 6.72
N GLY A 38 -1.07 -13.67 5.55
CA GLY A 38 -1.34 -12.95 4.30
C GLY A 38 -2.57 -12.04 4.39
N VAL A 39 -3.69 -12.53 4.92
CA VAL A 39 -4.92 -11.74 5.11
C VAL A 39 -4.67 -10.55 6.05
N LYS A 40 -3.95 -10.75 7.15
CA LYS A 40 -3.58 -9.65 8.07
C LYS A 40 -2.74 -8.59 7.35
N LEU A 41 -1.80 -9.01 6.51
CA LEU A 41 -0.91 -8.12 5.78
C LEU A 41 -1.65 -7.32 4.70
N CYS A 42 -2.53 -7.97 3.93
CA CYS A 42 -3.43 -7.31 2.98
C CYS A 42 -4.27 -6.22 3.68
N ASN A 43 -4.84 -6.52 4.84
CA ASN A 43 -5.61 -5.55 5.61
C ASN A 43 -4.78 -4.33 6.05
N LYS A 44 -3.51 -4.51 6.40
CA LYS A 44 -2.59 -3.40 6.71
C LYS A 44 -2.31 -2.55 5.46
N LEU A 45 -2.01 -3.18 4.33
CA LEU A 45 -1.73 -2.51 3.05
C LEU A 45 -2.94 -1.66 2.61
N TYR A 46 -4.15 -2.22 2.65
CA TYR A 46 -5.38 -1.48 2.33
C TYR A 46 -5.58 -0.25 3.23
N LYS A 47 -5.31 -0.35 4.53
CA LYS A 47 -5.40 0.81 5.44
C LYS A 47 -4.43 1.93 5.05
N ILE A 48 -3.24 1.59 4.56
CA ILE A 48 -2.26 2.58 4.10
C ILE A 48 -2.73 3.25 2.82
N LEU A 49 -3.22 2.47 1.86
CA LEU A 49 -3.77 2.99 0.61
C LEU A 49 -4.98 3.90 0.86
N ASN A 50 -5.94 3.48 1.67
CA ASN A 50 -7.11 4.29 2.03
C ASN A 50 -6.71 5.60 2.71
N LYS A 51 -5.67 5.58 3.55
CA LYS A 51 -5.14 6.79 4.18
C LYS A 51 -4.48 7.72 3.16
N ALA A 52 -3.77 7.18 2.19
CA ALA A 52 -3.16 7.96 1.11
C ALA A 52 -4.23 8.57 0.20
N GLU A 53 -5.23 7.79 -0.21
CA GLU A 53 -6.37 8.25 -1.00
C GLU A 53 -7.15 9.35 -0.26
N GLY A 54 -7.43 9.16 1.02
CA GLY A 54 -8.09 10.17 1.85
C GLY A 54 -7.32 11.50 1.90
N LYS A 55 -5.98 11.46 1.96
CA LYS A 55 -5.15 12.67 1.89
C LYS A 55 -5.24 13.35 0.53
N ILE A 56 -5.16 12.57 -0.56
CA ILE A 56 -5.32 13.11 -1.92
C ILE A 56 -6.68 13.79 -2.04
N LYS A 57 -7.75 13.15 -1.58
CA LYS A 57 -9.10 13.70 -1.62
C LYS A 57 -9.25 15.01 -0.85
N ILE A 58 -8.63 15.14 0.34
CA ILE A 58 -8.63 16.39 1.09
C ILE A 58 -7.92 17.49 0.29
N LEU A 59 -6.73 17.20 -0.22
CA LEU A 59 -5.95 18.15 -1.01
C LEU A 59 -6.68 18.61 -2.28
N THR A 60 -7.43 17.72 -2.94
CA THR A 60 -8.20 18.06 -4.14
C THR A 60 -9.53 18.76 -3.82
N GLN A 61 -10.16 18.47 -2.68
CA GLN A 61 -11.40 19.12 -2.23
C GLN A 61 -11.17 20.52 -1.65
N GLU A 62 -10.00 20.79 -1.07
CA GLU A 62 -9.59 22.12 -0.61
C GLU A 62 -9.21 23.07 -1.78
N GLY A 63 -9.38 22.60 -3.03
CA GLY A 63 -9.04 23.30 -4.25
C GLY A 63 -7.66 22.90 -4.72
N GLU A 64 -7.58 22.15 -5.81
CA GLU A 64 -6.34 22.11 -6.60
C GLU A 64 -6.04 23.54 -7.05
N GLU A 65 -5.03 24.18 -6.45
CA GLU A 65 -4.28 25.18 -7.20
C GLU A 65 -3.63 24.43 -8.35
N ASP A 66 -4.26 24.58 -9.52
CA ASP A 66 -3.77 24.12 -10.80
C ASP A 66 -2.32 24.59 -10.96
N PHE A 67 -1.35 23.69 -10.73
CA PHE A 67 0.08 23.99 -10.81
C PHE A 67 0.49 24.55 -12.18
N ASN A 68 -0.39 24.42 -13.18
CA ASN A 68 -0.21 24.95 -14.53
C ASN A 68 -0.67 26.41 -14.70
N LYS A 69 -1.42 27.01 -13.75
CA LYS A 69 -1.86 28.42 -13.88
C LYS A 69 -0.75 29.45 -13.64
N ALA A 70 0.41 29.04 -13.13
CA ALA A 70 1.56 29.93 -12.96
C ALA A 70 2.31 30.22 -14.29
N GLY A 71 1.93 29.57 -15.40
CA GLY A 71 2.57 29.75 -16.72
C GLY A 71 2.00 30.87 -17.61
N ASP A 72 0.76 31.31 -17.38
CA ASP A 72 0.03 32.21 -18.31
C ASP A 72 -0.01 33.69 -17.87
N LEU A 73 0.98 34.15 -17.09
CA LEU A 73 1.05 35.56 -16.66
C LEU A 73 2.06 36.44 -17.43
N ASN A 74 2.63 35.98 -18.54
CA ASN A 74 3.56 36.80 -19.33
C ASN A 74 3.36 36.67 -20.86
N GLU A 75 2.20 37.08 -21.37
CA GLU A 75 2.08 37.61 -22.74
C GLU A 75 1.04 38.74 -22.79
N GLN A 76 1.45 39.94 -22.37
CA GLN A 76 0.93 41.22 -22.86
C GLN A 76 2.10 42.15 -23.18
#